data_AF-A0A8K1FMJ6-F1
#
_entry.id   AF-A0A8K1FMJ6-F1
#
_cell.length_a   1.000
_cell.length_b   1.000
_cell.length_c   1.000
_cell.angle_alpha   90.00
_cell.angle_beta   90.00
_cell.angle_gamma   90.00
#
_symmetry.space_group_name_H-M   'P 1'
#
loop_
_entity.id
_entity.type
_entity.pdbx_description
1 polymer ?
#
loop_
_entity_poly.entity_id
_entity_poly.type
_entity_poly.pdbx_seq_one_letter_code
_entity_poly.pdbx_strand_id
1 'polypeptide(L)'
;MEQPKVKLTYNVLNLLEGVRTTSNDGQKTFFRVVTMALPKRVQTLVQDDIRASNIKLFESDTNRDGVPDSLHVSLTTPLDDGEAIYKASVLVFLNVTVQNRVKLNMDAFAILSHESGLPGASLHADGDLQLRMRNPIRITKSMQTPYETNPLLNVSRVVGAQDLAIDKLIAQYRNRDCLMHLDVPYPVWTSDLGVDSIGSSSRSFHIDLTIRIPPMEILYRPTWSELLKTAWIQYFSILVIVYGIVHAVAGFLFQHRLLQTYSVLDDASILTKQHT
;
A
#
# COMPACT_ATOMS: atom_id res chain seq x y z
N MET A 1 2.32 14.34 -2.73
CA MET A 1 1.80 13.07 -3.28
C MET A 1 2.82 12.53 -4.26
N GLU A 2 2.97 11.22 -4.31
CA GLU A 2 3.83 10.49 -5.26
C GLU A 2 3.06 9.24 -5.70
N GLN A 3 3.08 8.92 -6.99
CA GLN A 3 2.54 7.66 -7.50
C GLN A 3 3.64 6.59 -7.41
N PRO A 4 3.45 5.49 -6.66
CA PRO A 4 4.44 4.43 -6.58
C PRO A 4 4.48 3.66 -7.90
N LYS A 5 5.65 3.17 -8.25
CA LYS A 5 5.79 2.19 -9.32
C LYS A 5 5.43 0.81 -8.79
N VAL A 6 4.22 0.36 -9.08
CA VAL A 6 3.74 -0.98 -8.73
C VAL A 6 3.92 -1.88 -9.95
N LYS A 7 4.66 -2.98 -9.77
CA LYS A 7 4.86 -4.01 -10.79
C LYS A 7 4.19 -5.31 -10.37
N LEU A 8 3.58 -5.99 -11.33
CA LEU A 8 3.09 -7.35 -11.13
C LEU A 8 4.27 -8.31 -10.99
N THR A 9 4.23 -9.15 -9.96
CA THR A 9 5.16 -10.30 -9.84
C THR A 9 4.64 -11.51 -10.62
N TYR A 10 3.48 -11.40 -11.27
CA TYR A 10 2.77 -12.48 -11.98
C TYR A 10 2.39 -13.69 -11.12
N ASN A 11 2.51 -13.54 -9.80
CA ASN A 11 2.08 -14.52 -8.83
C ASN A 11 0.66 -14.16 -8.37
N VAL A 12 -0.26 -15.12 -8.51
CA VAL A 12 -1.66 -14.99 -8.07
C VAL A 12 -2.06 -16.27 -7.36
N LEU A 13 -2.82 -16.11 -6.28
CA LEU A 13 -3.49 -17.18 -5.57
C LEU A 13 -4.98 -16.87 -5.54
N ASN A 14 -5.78 -17.72 -6.16
CA ASN A 14 -7.22 -17.65 -6.15
C ASN A 14 -7.79 -18.86 -5.40
N LEU A 15 -8.75 -18.61 -4.54
CA LEU A 15 -9.46 -19.58 -3.75
C LEU A 15 -10.95 -19.42 -4.00
N LEU A 16 -11.57 -20.48 -4.51
CA LEU A 16 -13.00 -20.55 -4.72
C LEU A 16 -13.57 -21.57 -3.73
N GLU A 17 -14.63 -21.20 -3.05
CA GLU A 17 -15.33 -22.06 -2.09
C GLU A 17 -16.78 -22.22 -2.54
N GLY A 18 -17.25 -23.46 -2.53
CA GLY A 18 -18.53 -23.81 -3.11
C GLY A 18 -19.11 -25.10 -2.59
N VAL A 19 -20.26 -25.45 -3.18
CA VAL A 19 -20.97 -26.70 -2.92
C VAL A 19 -21.08 -27.47 -4.22
N ARG A 20 -20.73 -28.75 -4.18
CA ARG A 20 -20.91 -29.70 -5.27
C ARG A 20 -22.12 -30.56 -4.95
N THR A 21 -23.05 -30.67 -5.90
CA THR A 21 -24.20 -31.56 -5.81
C THR A 21 -23.90 -32.79 -6.65
N THR A 22 -23.82 -33.96 -6.02
CA THR A 22 -23.57 -35.21 -6.75
C THR A 22 -24.86 -35.66 -7.46
N SER A 23 -24.77 -35.92 -8.77
CA SER A 23 -25.89 -36.27 -9.65
C SER A 23 -26.73 -37.47 -9.17
N ASN A 24 -26.14 -38.39 -8.40
CA ASN A 24 -26.76 -39.68 -8.08
C ASN A 24 -27.56 -39.71 -6.76
N ASP A 25 -27.30 -38.81 -5.80
CA ASP A 25 -27.89 -38.87 -4.45
C ASP A 25 -28.37 -37.49 -3.93
N GLY A 26 -28.19 -36.41 -4.71
CA GLY A 26 -28.52 -35.05 -4.29
C GLY A 26 -27.72 -34.55 -3.08
N GLN A 27 -26.74 -35.32 -2.59
CA GLN A 27 -25.85 -34.93 -1.51
C GLN A 27 -25.03 -33.71 -1.92
N LYS A 28 -25.01 -32.73 -1.01
CA LYS A 28 -24.26 -31.48 -1.12
C LYS A 28 -22.98 -31.61 -0.31
N THR A 29 -21.84 -31.58 -0.98
CA THR A 29 -20.52 -31.58 -0.34
C THR A 29 -19.84 -30.23 -0.53
N PHE A 30 -19.17 -29.74 0.50
CA PHE A 30 -18.34 -28.56 0.39
C PHE A 30 -17.07 -28.89 -0.37
N PHE A 31 -16.70 -28.04 -1.32
CA PHE A 31 -15.46 -28.17 -2.06
C PHE A 31 -14.72 -26.83 -2.11
N ARG A 32 -13.41 -26.93 -2.31
CA ARG A 32 -12.50 -25.81 -2.37
C ARG A 32 -11.63 -25.97 -3.60
N VAL A 33 -11.56 -24.94 -4.43
CA VAL A 33 -10.70 -24.94 -5.62
C VAL A 33 -9.64 -23.86 -5.44
N VAL A 34 -8.39 -24.28 -5.58
CA VAL A 34 -7.24 -23.40 -5.57
C VAL A 34 -6.73 -23.26 -6.99
N THR A 35 -6.58 -22.02 -7.43
CA THR A 35 -5.93 -21.68 -8.69
C THR A 35 -4.72 -20.83 -8.38
N MET A 36 -3.55 -21.23 -8.86
CA MET A 36 -2.31 -20.51 -8.54
C MET A 36 -1.40 -20.35 -9.76
N ALA A 37 -0.90 -19.12 -9.96
CA ALA A 37 0.15 -18.79 -10.92
C ALA A 37 1.51 -18.80 -10.21
N LEU A 38 1.87 -19.93 -9.57
CA LEU A 38 3.12 -20.10 -8.82
C LEU A 38 4.01 -21.17 -9.45
N PRO A 39 5.31 -21.24 -9.13
CA PRO A 39 6.18 -22.29 -9.65
C PRO A 39 5.66 -23.70 -9.33
N LYS A 40 5.85 -24.66 -10.25
CA LYS A 40 5.29 -26.02 -10.17
C LYS A 40 5.54 -26.73 -8.83
N ARG A 41 6.69 -26.51 -8.18
CA ARG A 41 7.02 -27.06 -6.86
C ARG A 41 6.03 -26.65 -5.77
N VAL A 42 5.50 -25.44 -5.84
CA VAL A 42 4.50 -24.95 -4.87
C VAL A 42 3.13 -25.54 -5.19
N GLN A 43 2.81 -25.69 -6.48
CA GLN A 43 1.58 -26.33 -6.93
C GLN A 43 1.46 -27.77 -6.42
N THR A 44 2.54 -28.55 -6.42
CA THR A 44 2.49 -29.93 -5.91
C THR A 44 2.12 -30.04 -4.43
N LEU A 45 2.19 -28.96 -3.65
CA LEU A 45 1.81 -28.97 -2.23
C LEU A 45 0.30 -28.91 -2.01
N VAL A 46 -0.49 -28.47 -3.00
CA VAL A 46 -1.95 -28.29 -2.90
C VAL A 46 -2.66 -29.15 -3.98
N GLN A 47 -2.03 -30.26 -4.36
CA GLN A 47 -2.37 -31.03 -5.55
C GLN A 47 -3.83 -31.53 -5.57
N ASP A 48 -4.44 -31.77 -4.40
CA ASP A 48 -5.81 -32.29 -4.29
C ASP A 48 -6.89 -31.23 -4.58
N ASP A 49 -6.59 -29.94 -4.34
CA ASP A 49 -7.53 -28.83 -4.53
C ASP A 49 -7.21 -27.98 -5.77
N ILE A 50 -6.15 -28.31 -6.52
CA ILE A 50 -5.71 -27.49 -7.66
C ILE A 50 -6.56 -27.75 -8.89
N ARG A 51 -7.00 -26.66 -9.53
CA ARG A 51 -7.64 -26.71 -10.84
C ARG A 51 -6.89 -25.85 -11.86
N ALA A 52 -6.78 -26.37 -13.08
CA ALA A 52 -6.23 -25.62 -14.21
C ALA A 52 -7.21 -24.52 -14.63
N SER A 53 -6.78 -23.28 -14.50
CA SER A 53 -7.55 -22.09 -14.86
C SER A 53 -6.76 -21.21 -15.81
N ASN A 54 -7.46 -20.44 -16.64
CA ASN A 54 -6.84 -19.42 -17.47
C ASN A 54 -6.59 -18.18 -16.61
N ILE A 55 -5.36 -17.65 -16.60
CA ILE A 55 -4.97 -16.48 -15.83
C ILE A 55 -4.33 -15.49 -16.79
N LYS A 56 -4.90 -14.29 -16.89
CA LYS A 56 -4.39 -13.19 -17.69
C LYS A 56 -4.07 -12.02 -16.77
N LEU A 57 -2.85 -11.51 -16.90
CA LEU A 57 -2.30 -10.43 -16.09
C LEU A 57 -1.65 -9.43 -17.04
N PHE A 58 -2.07 -8.17 -16.97
CA PHE A 58 -1.45 -7.11 -17.75
C PHE A 58 -1.46 -5.79 -17.01
N GLU A 59 -0.48 -4.96 -17.35
CA GLU A 59 -0.30 -3.61 -16.82
C GLU A 59 -0.77 -2.62 -17.90
N SER A 60 -1.44 -1.56 -17.48
CA SER A 60 -1.85 -0.48 -18.37
C SER A 60 -1.25 0.84 -17.88
N ASP A 61 -0.59 1.52 -18.80
CA ASP A 61 0.00 2.86 -18.63
C ASP A 61 -0.72 3.78 -19.61
N THR A 62 -1.68 4.56 -19.10
CA THR A 62 -2.59 5.37 -19.91
C THR A 62 -1.92 6.69 -20.31
N ASN A 63 -1.11 7.24 -19.42
CA ASN A 63 -0.43 8.53 -19.62
C ASN A 63 0.95 8.40 -20.33
N ARG A 64 1.45 7.17 -20.49
CA ARG A 64 2.72 6.80 -21.12
C ARG A 64 3.96 7.37 -20.43
N ASP A 65 3.93 7.49 -19.12
CA ASP A 65 5.07 7.98 -18.32
C ASP A 65 6.05 6.86 -17.89
N GLY A 66 5.72 5.59 -18.20
CA GLY A 66 6.51 4.42 -17.84
C GLY A 66 6.24 3.89 -16.42
N VAL A 67 5.19 4.38 -15.77
CA VAL A 67 4.63 3.91 -14.50
C VAL A 67 3.24 3.31 -14.78
N PRO A 68 2.97 2.06 -14.35
CA PRO A 68 1.64 1.48 -14.50
C PRO A 68 0.58 2.29 -13.73
N ASP A 69 -0.49 2.67 -14.42
CA ASP A 69 -1.66 3.34 -13.83
C ASP A 69 -2.68 2.33 -13.30
N SER A 70 -2.75 1.15 -13.92
CA SER A 70 -3.66 0.08 -13.51
C SER A 70 -3.11 -1.30 -13.84
N LEU A 71 -3.54 -2.27 -13.04
CA LEU A 71 -3.22 -3.69 -13.20
C LEU A 71 -4.53 -4.43 -13.40
N HIS A 72 -4.60 -5.23 -14.46
CA HIS A 72 -5.78 -6.01 -14.78
C HIS A 72 -5.50 -7.49 -14.58
N VAL A 73 -6.41 -8.13 -13.87
CA VAL A 73 -6.32 -9.52 -13.46
C VAL A 73 -7.61 -10.21 -13.85
N SER A 74 -7.53 -11.09 -14.86
CA SER A 74 -8.67 -11.88 -15.33
C SER A 74 -8.39 -13.36 -15.11
N LEU A 75 -9.26 -14.03 -14.35
CA LEU A 75 -9.18 -15.46 -14.10
C LEU A 75 -10.44 -16.15 -14.60
N THR A 76 -10.26 -17.30 -15.26
CA THR A 76 -11.36 -18.15 -15.68
C THR A 76 -11.12 -19.57 -15.19
N THR A 77 -11.94 -20.02 -14.25
CA THR A 77 -11.86 -21.35 -13.66
C THR A 77 -13.00 -22.22 -14.18
N PRO A 78 -12.73 -23.36 -14.83
CA PRO A 78 -13.78 -24.27 -15.26
C PRO A 78 -14.47 -24.92 -14.04
N LEU A 79 -15.77 -25.14 -14.15
CA LEU A 79 -16.61 -25.79 -13.14
C LEU A 79 -17.09 -27.13 -13.67
N ASP A 80 -17.07 -28.14 -12.79
CA ASP A 80 -17.64 -29.45 -13.08
C ASP A 80 -19.16 -29.41 -12.89
N ASP A 81 -19.87 -30.40 -13.44
CA ASP A 81 -21.32 -30.49 -13.32
C ASP A 81 -21.77 -30.54 -11.85
N GLY A 82 -22.78 -29.74 -11.52
CA GLY A 82 -23.34 -29.66 -10.17
C GLY A 82 -22.51 -28.82 -9.17
N GLU A 83 -21.44 -28.18 -9.60
CA GLU A 83 -20.68 -27.23 -8.78
C GLU A 83 -21.29 -25.82 -8.79
N ALA A 84 -21.40 -25.24 -7.60
CA ALA A 84 -21.82 -23.87 -7.39
C ALA A 84 -20.86 -23.15 -6.45
N ILE A 85 -20.35 -21.99 -6.86
CA ILE A 85 -19.43 -21.17 -6.07
C ILE A 85 -20.22 -20.14 -5.28
N TYR A 86 -19.86 -19.96 -4.01
CA TYR A 86 -20.48 -18.97 -3.13
C TYR A 86 -19.48 -17.92 -2.61
N LYS A 87 -18.18 -18.23 -2.65
CA LYS A 87 -17.15 -17.30 -2.21
C LYS A 87 -15.92 -17.39 -3.10
N ALA A 88 -15.38 -16.22 -3.41
CA ALA A 88 -14.16 -16.07 -4.18
C ALA A 88 -13.19 -15.15 -3.44
N SER A 89 -11.94 -15.59 -3.31
CA SER A 89 -10.86 -14.86 -2.68
C SER A 89 -9.64 -14.85 -3.60
N VAL A 90 -9.23 -13.67 -4.03
CA VAL A 90 -8.08 -13.46 -4.92
C VAL A 90 -6.99 -12.69 -4.19
N LEU A 91 -5.77 -13.22 -4.25
CA LEU A 91 -4.55 -12.62 -3.77
C LEU A 91 -3.62 -12.36 -4.96
N VAL A 92 -3.29 -11.10 -5.22
CA VAL A 92 -2.39 -10.70 -6.30
C VAL A 92 -1.11 -10.17 -5.67
N PHE A 93 0.02 -10.82 -5.95
CA PHE A 93 1.31 -10.38 -5.41
C PHE A 93 1.92 -9.27 -6.26
N LEU A 94 2.40 -8.24 -5.58
CA LEU A 94 2.86 -6.98 -6.14
C LEU A 94 4.27 -6.68 -5.63
N ASN A 95 5.09 -6.06 -6.49
CA ASN A 95 6.32 -5.41 -6.07
C ASN A 95 6.14 -3.89 -6.17
N VAL A 96 6.24 -3.21 -5.04
CA VAL A 96 6.04 -1.76 -4.96
C VAL A 96 7.39 -1.08 -4.81
N THR A 97 7.68 -0.16 -5.71
CA THR A 97 8.86 0.70 -5.66
C THR A 97 8.46 2.17 -5.60
N VAL A 98 8.99 2.89 -4.61
CA VAL A 98 8.88 4.34 -4.42
C VAL A 98 10.28 4.93 -4.55
N GLN A 99 10.45 6.06 -5.25
CA GLN A 99 11.80 6.59 -5.54
C GLN A 99 11.97 8.11 -5.39
N ASN A 100 10.91 8.92 -5.39
CA ASN A 100 11.05 10.37 -5.50
C ASN A 100 11.55 11.00 -4.20
N ARG A 101 10.77 10.93 -3.11
CA ARG A 101 11.19 11.45 -1.79
C ARG A 101 11.79 10.38 -0.90
N VAL A 102 11.19 9.19 -0.93
CA VAL A 102 11.62 8.03 -0.16
C VAL A 102 11.99 6.94 -1.15
N LYS A 103 13.11 6.27 -0.90
CA LYS A 103 13.54 5.13 -1.70
C LYS A 103 13.16 3.83 -0.99
N LEU A 104 12.02 3.27 -1.34
CA LEU A 104 11.48 2.05 -0.74
C LEU A 104 11.17 1.03 -1.83
N ASN A 105 11.62 -0.20 -1.65
CA ASN A 105 11.17 -1.35 -2.41
C ASN A 105 10.60 -2.39 -1.42
N MET A 106 9.35 -2.79 -1.64
CA MET A 106 8.68 -3.76 -0.79
C MET A 106 7.79 -4.71 -1.59
N ASP A 107 7.69 -5.94 -1.10
CA ASP A 107 6.67 -6.87 -1.55
C ASP A 107 5.34 -6.53 -0.90
N ALA A 108 4.26 -6.61 -1.68
CA ALA A 108 2.91 -6.38 -1.22
C ALA A 108 1.97 -7.41 -1.86
N PHE A 109 0.72 -7.46 -1.41
CA PHE A 109 -0.34 -8.06 -2.20
C PHE A 109 -1.60 -7.21 -2.14
N ALA A 110 -2.39 -7.29 -3.20
CA ALA A 110 -3.77 -6.86 -3.20
C ALA A 110 -4.66 -8.07 -2.90
N ILE A 111 -5.63 -7.88 -2.01
CA ILE A 111 -6.59 -8.94 -1.63
C ILE A 111 -8.01 -8.48 -1.95
N LEU A 112 -8.75 -9.35 -2.62
CA LEU A 112 -10.18 -9.25 -2.83
C LEU A 112 -10.81 -10.51 -2.23
N SER A 113 -11.80 -10.36 -1.37
CA SER A 113 -12.61 -11.48 -0.87
C SER A 113 -14.07 -11.06 -0.89
N HIS A 114 -14.89 -11.81 -1.59
CA HIS A 114 -16.32 -11.56 -1.71
C HIS A 114 -17.09 -12.87 -1.59
N GLU A 115 -18.17 -12.83 -0.82
CA GLU A 115 -19.08 -13.96 -0.61
C GLU A 115 -20.50 -13.53 -0.94
N SER A 116 -21.28 -14.47 -1.45
CA SER A 116 -22.66 -14.27 -1.84
C SER A 116 -23.49 -15.47 -1.40
N GLY A 117 -24.74 -15.22 -1.01
CA GLY A 117 -25.71 -16.28 -0.73
C GLY A 117 -26.24 -16.98 -2.00
N LEU A 118 -25.90 -16.47 -3.18
CA LEU A 118 -26.34 -17.00 -4.47
C LEU A 118 -25.16 -17.64 -5.22
N PRO A 119 -25.38 -18.76 -5.94
CA PRO A 119 -24.35 -19.37 -6.77
C PRO A 119 -23.85 -18.34 -7.80
N GLY A 120 -22.53 -18.17 -7.92
CA GLY A 120 -21.91 -17.18 -8.79
C GLY A 120 -21.44 -17.75 -10.12
N ALA A 121 -21.60 -16.95 -11.17
CA ALA A 121 -20.98 -17.15 -12.49
C ALA A 121 -19.79 -16.21 -12.71
N SER A 122 -19.84 -14.99 -12.16
CA SER A 122 -18.72 -14.06 -12.24
C SER A 122 -18.62 -13.10 -11.06
N LEU A 123 -17.40 -12.64 -10.80
CA LEU A 123 -17.05 -11.58 -9.85
C LEU A 123 -16.29 -10.48 -10.58
N HIS A 124 -16.89 -9.30 -10.67
CA HIS A 124 -16.23 -8.12 -11.19
C HIS A 124 -15.90 -7.15 -10.04
N ALA A 125 -14.66 -6.69 -9.99
CA ALA A 125 -14.20 -5.75 -8.98
C ALA A 125 -13.29 -4.69 -9.60
N ASP A 126 -13.52 -3.44 -9.24
CA ASP A 126 -12.67 -2.31 -9.57
C ASP A 126 -12.37 -1.56 -8.27
N GLY A 127 -11.09 -1.32 -8.01
CA GLY A 127 -10.66 -0.72 -6.76
C GLY A 127 -9.34 0.02 -6.84
N ASP A 128 -9.15 0.92 -5.88
CA ASP A 128 -7.98 1.76 -5.77
C ASP A 128 -6.97 1.16 -4.79
N LEU A 129 -5.70 1.16 -5.17
CA LEU A 129 -4.60 0.73 -4.32
C LEU A 129 -4.13 1.89 -3.44
N GLN A 130 -4.18 1.69 -2.13
CA GLN A 130 -3.79 2.69 -1.14
C GLN A 130 -2.63 2.20 -0.29
N LEU A 131 -1.60 3.05 -0.13
CA LEU A 131 -0.51 2.78 0.80
C LEU A 131 -0.93 3.11 2.23
N ARG A 132 -0.86 2.11 3.10
CA ARG A 132 -1.05 2.28 4.54
C ARG A 132 0.27 2.07 5.26
N MET A 133 0.71 3.09 5.98
CA MET A 133 1.92 3.08 6.80
C MET A 133 1.55 3.25 8.27
N ARG A 134 2.10 2.40 9.14
CA ARG A 134 2.03 2.56 10.60
C ARG A 134 3.04 3.58 11.11
N ASN A 135 4.21 3.62 10.46
CA ASN A 135 5.34 4.42 10.86
C ASN A 135 5.88 5.21 9.66
N PRO A 136 6.27 6.50 9.84
CA PRO A 136 6.88 7.28 8.78
C PRO A 136 8.22 6.68 8.35
N ILE A 137 8.48 6.64 7.04
CA ILE A 137 9.69 6.05 6.48
C ILE A 137 10.85 7.06 6.56
N ARG A 138 12.05 6.60 6.91
CA ARG A 138 13.23 7.47 6.97
C ARG A 138 13.72 7.79 5.55
N ILE A 139 14.09 9.04 5.28
CA ILE A 139 14.75 9.39 4.02
C ILE A 139 16.17 8.79 4.03
N THR A 140 16.55 8.09 2.95
CA THR A 140 17.89 7.51 2.78
C THR A 140 18.34 7.64 1.34
N LYS A 141 19.67 7.68 1.11
CA LYS A 141 20.24 7.78 -0.23
C LYS A 141 20.12 6.48 -1.03
N SER A 142 20.16 5.33 -0.35
CA SER A 142 20.00 4.00 -0.92
C SER A 142 18.55 3.52 -0.85
N MET A 143 18.23 2.53 -1.68
CA MET A 143 16.94 1.84 -1.64
C MET A 143 16.81 1.05 -0.33
N GLN A 144 15.70 1.24 0.37
CA GLN A 144 15.35 0.45 1.55
C GLN A 144 14.53 -0.76 1.15
N THR A 145 14.89 -1.93 1.66
CA THR A 145 14.20 -3.21 1.46
C THR A 145 13.82 -3.82 2.81
N PRO A 146 12.88 -3.22 3.56
CA PRO A 146 12.62 -3.58 4.96
C PRO A 146 12.16 -5.03 5.15
N TYR A 147 11.66 -5.68 4.11
CA TYR A 147 11.11 -7.03 4.16
C TYR A 147 11.92 -8.08 3.38
N GLU A 148 13.16 -7.76 2.99
CA GLU A 148 14.02 -8.67 2.22
C GLU A 148 14.31 -9.99 2.96
N THR A 149 14.49 -9.93 4.28
CA THR A 149 14.74 -11.11 5.13
C THR A 149 13.48 -11.95 5.39
N ASN A 150 12.30 -11.36 5.19
CA ASN A 150 10.99 -11.99 5.43
C ASN A 150 9.99 -11.64 4.31
N PRO A 151 10.21 -12.16 3.08
CA PRO A 151 9.32 -11.90 1.95
C PRO A 151 7.95 -12.56 2.16
N LEU A 152 6.90 -12.01 1.51
CA LEU A 152 5.51 -12.53 1.68
C LEU A 152 5.36 -13.93 1.10
N LEU A 153 6.06 -14.18 0.00
CA LEU A 153 6.08 -15.48 -0.63
C LEU A 153 7.53 -15.92 -0.82
N ASN A 154 8.02 -16.75 0.09
CA ASN A 154 9.33 -17.38 -0.06
C ASN A 154 9.17 -18.74 -0.72
N VAL A 155 9.09 -18.77 -2.05
CA VAL A 155 8.91 -19.99 -2.86
C VAL A 155 9.90 -21.10 -2.46
N SER A 156 11.13 -20.75 -2.08
CA SER A 156 12.17 -21.70 -1.69
C SER A 156 11.92 -22.37 -0.33
N ARG A 157 11.23 -21.66 0.59
CA ARG A 157 10.93 -22.10 1.96
C ARG A 157 9.50 -22.61 2.14
N VAL A 158 8.66 -22.61 1.10
CA VAL A 158 7.33 -23.24 1.20
C VAL A 158 7.54 -24.75 1.33
N VAL A 159 7.12 -25.31 2.46
CA VAL A 159 7.27 -26.75 2.77
C VAL A 159 5.91 -27.45 2.80
N GLY A 160 4.83 -26.74 3.18
CA GLY A 160 3.49 -27.32 3.26
C GLY A 160 2.37 -26.45 2.70
N ALA A 161 1.23 -27.07 2.42
CA ALA A 161 0.00 -26.38 2.01
C ALA A 161 -0.46 -25.33 3.04
N GLN A 162 -0.18 -25.56 4.33
CA GLN A 162 -0.56 -24.62 5.38
C GLN A 162 0.26 -23.32 5.35
N ASP A 163 1.37 -23.26 4.63
CA ASP A 163 2.15 -22.02 4.43
C ASP A 163 1.50 -21.11 3.36
N LEU A 164 0.67 -21.69 2.49
CA LEU A 164 -0.08 -21.01 1.44
C LEU A 164 -1.50 -20.65 1.89
N ALA A 165 -1.85 -20.96 3.13
CA ALA A 165 -3.15 -20.65 3.67
C ALA A 165 -3.36 -19.13 3.74
N ILE A 166 -4.46 -18.66 3.16
CA ILE A 166 -4.74 -17.22 2.98
C ILE A 166 -4.77 -16.48 4.32
N ASP A 167 -5.30 -17.11 5.38
CA ASP A 167 -5.32 -16.58 6.73
C ASP A 167 -3.92 -16.26 7.28
N LYS A 168 -2.96 -17.18 7.10
CA LYS A 168 -1.58 -16.96 7.52
C LYS A 168 -0.89 -15.87 6.71
N LEU A 169 -1.11 -15.84 5.40
CA LEU A 169 -0.55 -14.81 4.51
C LEU A 169 -1.09 -13.42 4.89
N ILE A 170 -2.39 -13.31 5.18
CA ILE A 170 -3.02 -12.07 5.68
C ILE A 170 -2.42 -11.68 7.02
N ALA A 171 -2.28 -12.60 7.96
CA ALA A 171 -1.72 -12.32 9.27
C ALA A 171 -0.27 -11.80 9.17
N GLN A 172 0.56 -12.46 8.37
CA GLN A 172 1.96 -12.03 8.11
C GLN A 172 2.00 -10.65 7.46
N TYR A 173 1.14 -10.38 6.48
CA TYR A 173 1.08 -9.10 5.80
C TYR A 173 0.60 -7.97 6.70
N ARG A 174 -0.44 -8.22 7.50
CA ARG A 174 -0.98 -7.23 8.45
C ARG A 174 0.01 -6.88 9.55
N ASN A 175 0.96 -7.76 9.87
CA ASN A 175 2.01 -7.47 10.84
C ASN A 175 3.09 -6.51 10.32
N ARG A 176 3.07 -6.16 9.02
CA ARG A 176 4.02 -5.21 8.44
C ARG A 176 3.69 -3.76 8.81
N ASP A 177 4.74 -2.96 8.90
CA ASP A 177 4.63 -1.51 9.10
C ASP A 177 4.11 -0.76 7.87
N CYS A 178 4.35 -1.29 6.67
CA CYS A 178 3.98 -0.70 5.41
C CYS A 178 3.29 -1.75 4.55
N LEU A 179 2.08 -1.44 4.08
CA LEU A 179 1.27 -2.35 3.28
C LEU A 179 0.46 -1.59 2.23
N MET A 180 0.13 -2.28 1.14
CA MET A 180 -0.88 -1.86 0.18
C MET A 180 -2.23 -2.45 0.55
N HIS A 181 -3.24 -1.59 0.61
CA HIS A 181 -4.63 -1.96 0.82
C HIS A 181 -5.38 -1.71 -0.47
N LEU A 182 -6.08 -2.73 -0.96
CA LEU A 182 -7.00 -2.58 -2.09
C LEU A 182 -8.37 -2.19 -1.53
N ASP A 183 -8.87 -1.02 -1.95
CA ASP A 183 -10.18 -0.52 -1.60
C ASP A 183 -11.15 -0.75 -2.77
N VAL A 184 -12.09 -1.67 -2.60
CA VAL A 184 -13.08 -2.06 -3.63
C VAL A 184 -14.47 -1.67 -3.14
N PRO A 185 -15.00 -0.49 -3.52
CA PRO A 185 -16.27 -0.01 -2.98
C PRO A 185 -17.48 -0.79 -3.51
N TYR A 186 -17.42 -1.28 -4.75
CA TYR A 186 -18.56 -1.88 -5.44
C TYR A 186 -18.20 -3.20 -6.16
N PRO A 187 -17.96 -4.30 -5.42
CA PRO A 187 -17.84 -5.61 -6.05
C PRO A 187 -19.20 -6.05 -6.63
N VAL A 188 -19.19 -6.49 -7.88
CA VAL A 188 -20.39 -6.96 -8.60
C VAL A 188 -20.33 -8.48 -8.72
N TRP A 189 -21.31 -9.16 -8.10
CA TRP A 189 -21.50 -10.60 -8.20
C TRP A 189 -22.62 -10.93 -9.18
N THR A 190 -22.31 -11.68 -10.23
CA THR A 190 -23.32 -12.18 -11.16
C THR A 190 -23.69 -13.59 -10.79
N SER A 191 -24.96 -13.83 -10.51
CA SER A 191 -25.44 -15.16 -10.18
C SER A 191 -25.44 -16.09 -11.39
N ASP A 192 -25.11 -17.34 -11.18
CA ASP A 192 -25.33 -18.40 -12.16
C ASP A 192 -26.82 -18.79 -12.15
N LEU A 193 -27.51 -18.52 -13.25
CA LEU A 193 -28.94 -18.80 -13.39
C LEU A 193 -29.23 -20.29 -13.60
N GLY A 194 -28.20 -21.14 -13.72
CA GLY A 194 -28.37 -22.59 -13.89
C GLY A 194 -29.13 -22.97 -15.16
N VAL A 195 -29.33 -22.01 -16.07
CA VAL A 195 -29.90 -22.27 -17.39
C VAL A 195 -28.77 -22.87 -18.20
N ASP A 196 -28.90 -24.16 -18.50
CA ASP A 196 -28.17 -24.83 -19.57
C ASP A 196 -28.37 -23.99 -20.84
N SER A 197 -27.47 -23.03 -21.07
CA SER A 197 -27.44 -22.27 -22.30
C SER A 197 -27.25 -23.30 -23.40
N ILE A 198 -28.32 -23.52 -24.15
CA ILE A 198 -28.46 -24.45 -25.27
C ILE A 198 -27.11 -24.61 -25.99
N GLY A 199 -26.42 -25.73 -25.73
CA GLY A 199 -25.24 -26.16 -26.48
C GLY A 199 -23.85 -25.86 -25.92
N SER A 200 -23.66 -25.43 -24.66
CA SER A 200 -22.29 -25.31 -24.08
C SER A 200 -22.17 -26.01 -22.72
N SER A 201 -21.73 -27.27 -22.76
CA SER A 201 -21.49 -28.16 -21.63
C SER A 201 -20.19 -27.85 -20.85
N SER A 202 -19.85 -26.57 -20.69
CA SER A 202 -18.66 -26.14 -19.93
C SER A 202 -18.98 -24.85 -19.20
N ARG A 203 -19.34 -24.97 -17.92
CA ARG A 203 -19.56 -23.84 -17.03
C ARG A 203 -18.22 -23.36 -16.53
N SER A 204 -18.02 -22.04 -16.43
CA SER A 204 -16.80 -21.46 -15.89
C SER A 204 -17.11 -20.23 -15.04
N PHE A 205 -16.33 -20.07 -13.98
CA PHE A 205 -16.37 -18.91 -13.12
C PHE A 205 -15.34 -17.88 -13.56
N HIS A 206 -15.79 -16.64 -13.76
CA HIS A 206 -14.95 -15.56 -14.27
C HIS A 206 -14.71 -14.53 -13.17
N ILE A 207 -13.45 -14.17 -12.95
CA ILE A 207 -13.08 -13.08 -12.05
C ILE A 207 -12.35 -12.02 -12.85
N ASP A 208 -12.88 -10.80 -12.84
CA ASP A 208 -12.24 -9.65 -13.45
C ASP A 208 -11.98 -8.60 -12.36
N LEU A 209 -10.70 -8.42 -12.03
CA LEU A 209 -10.22 -7.48 -11.05
C LEU A 209 -9.37 -6.40 -11.73
N THR A 210 -9.79 -5.14 -11.58
CA THR A 210 -9.02 -3.97 -11.98
C THR A 210 -8.49 -3.29 -10.72
N ILE A 211 -7.16 -3.16 -10.63
CA ILE A 211 -6.46 -2.49 -9.53
C ILE A 211 -5.91 -1.19 -10.08
N ARG A 212 -6.47 -0.06 -9.66
CA ARG A 212 -6.00 1.28 -10.03
C ARG A 212 -4.90 1.73 -9.08
N ILE A 213 -3.91 2.44 -9.60
CA ILE A 213 -2.75 2.92 -8.84
C ILE A 213 -2.78 4.46 -8.83
N PRO A 214 -3.57 5.07 -7.94
CA PRO A 214 -3.62 6.52 -7.84
C PRO A 214 -2.33 7.09 -7.21
N PRO A 215 -2.07 8.39 -7.39
CA PRO A 215 -1.08 9.11 -6.58
C PRO A 215 -1.44 9.04 -5.10
N MET A 216 -0.45 8.77 -4.25
CA MET A 216 -0.68 8.57 -2.82
C MET A 216 0.23 9.44 -1.95
N GLU A 217 -0.18 9.61 -0.70
CA GLU A 217 0.58 10.34 0.30
C GLU A 217 1.58 9.43 1.01
N ILE A 218 2.84 9.86 1.03
CA ILE A 218 3.94 9.09 1.63
C ILE A 218 4.43 9.83 2.86
N LEU A 219 4.22 9.20 4.03
CA LEU A 219 4.66 9.73 5.32
C LEU A 219 6.13 9.43 5.49
N TYR A 220 6.94 10.48 5.63
CA TYR A 220 8.38 10.36 5.84
C TYR A 220 8.83 11.07 7.11
N ARG A 221 9.94 10.59 7.68
CA ARG A 221 10.61 11.25 8.79
C ARG A 221 11.56 12.31 8.24
N PRO A 222 11.41 13.59 8.63
CA PRO A 222 12.27 14.66 8.16
C PRO A 222 13.71 14.44 8.61
N THR A 223 14.64 14.92 7.79
CA THR A 223 16.07 14.87 8.08
C THR A 223 16.47 15.97 9.08
N TRP A 224 17.62 15.80 9.75
CA TRP A 224 18.14 16.82 10.66
C TRP A 224 18.32 18.20 9.99
N SER A 225 18.71 18.24 8.71
CA SER A 225 18.85 19.49 7.96
C SER A 225 17.50 20.13 7.63
N GLU A 226 16.48 19.33 7.27
CA GLU A 226 15.11 19.83 7.10
C GLU A 226 14.56 20.38 8.41
N LEU A 227 14.77 19.65 9.52
CA LEU A 227 14.39 20.11 10.86
C LEU A 227 15.06 21.44 11.19
N LEU A 228 16.38 21.56 10.97
CA LEU A 228 17.12 22.81 11.22
C LEU A 228 16.59 23.96 10.37
N LYS A 229 16.31 23.72 9.08
CA LYS A 229 15.73 24.71 8.18
C LYS A 229 14.37 25.19 8.69
N THR A 230 13.50 24.26 9.11
CA THR A 230 12.17 24.62 9.63
C THR A 230 12.25 25.33 10.97
N ALA A 231 13.13 24.88 11.86
CA ALA A 231 13.35 25.49 13.16
C ALA A 231 13.84 26.92 13.01
N TRP A 232 14.81 27.17 12.11
CA TRP A 232 15.34 28.51 11.86
C TRP A 232 14.26 29.50 11.47
N ILE A 233 13.36 29.12 10.55
CA ILE A 233 12.24 29.98 10.11
C ILE A 233 11.30 30.29 11.28
N GLN A 234 11.00 29.31 12.12
CA GLN A 234 10.13 29.49 13.29
C GLN A 234 10.78 30.40 14.35
N TYR A 235 12.04 30.13 14.71
CA TYR A 235 12.76 30.95 15.69
C TYR A 235 12.96 32.38 15.20
N PHE A 236 13.27 32.58 13.91
CA PHE A 236 13.38 33.91 13.32
C PHE A 236 12.05 34.67 13.38
N SER A 237 10.93 33.99 13.09
CA SER A 237 9.59 34.61 13.15
C SER A 237 9.26 35.11 14.56
N ILE A 238 9.57 34.32 15.59
CA ILE A 238 9.37 34.71 17.00
C ILE A 238 10.34 35.83 17.38
N LEU A 239 11.60 35.75 16.95
CA LEU A 239 12.63 36.73 17.28
C LEU A 239 12.29 38.13 16.77
N VAL A 240 11.74 38.26 15.56
CA VAL A 240 11.33 39.56 15.01
C VAL A 240 10.24 40.21 15.86
N ILE A 241 9.26 39.43 16.32
CA ILE A 241 8.17 39.93 17.17
C ILE A 241 8.72 40.34 18.54
N VAL A 242 9.50 39.47 19.18
CA VAL A 242 10.10 39.75 20.49
C VAL A 242 11.02 40.96 20.42
N TYR A 243 11.85 41.07 19.39
CA TYR A 243 12.71 42.22 19.16
C TYR A 243 11.91 43.52 19.01
N GLY A 244 10.82 43.50 18.22
CA GLY A 244 9.93 44.65 18.08
C GLY A 244 9.32 45.10 19.41
N ILE A 245 8.86 44.16 20.24
CA ILE A 245 8.31 44.44 21.57
C ILE A 245 9.38 45.03 22.49
N VAL A 246 10.57 44.40 22.56
CA VAL A 246 11.68 44.88 23.39
C VAL A 246 12.09 46.28 22.97
N HIS A 247 12.18 46.55 21.67
CA HIS A 247 12.51 47.87 21.13
C HIS A 247 11.43 48.91 21.48
N ALA A 248 10.14 48.55 21.39
CA ALA A 248 9.04 49.44 21.76
C ALA A 248 9.05 49.76 23.27
N VAL A 249 9.25 48.74 24.13
CA VAL A 249 9.32 48.90 25.58
C VAL A 249 10.55 49.71 25.99
N ALA A 250 11.72 49.42 25.42
CA ALA A 250 12.93 50.19 25.66
C ALA A 250 12.73 51.66 25.26
N GLY A 251 12.18 51.91 24.07
CA GLY A 251 11.84 53.26 23.60
C GLY A 251 10.90 53.99 24.56
N PHE A 252 9.86 53.32 25.05
CA PHE A 252 8.93 53.86 26.05
C PHE A 252 9.63 54.20 27.38
N LEU A 253 10.46 53.30 27.91
CA LEU A 253 11.19 53.50 29.16
C LEU A 253 12.16 54.69 29.08
N PHE A 254 12.88 54.82 27.96
CA PHE A 254 13.81 55.93 27.73
C PHE A 254 13.07 57.27 27.52
N GLN A 255 11.96 57.28 26.78
CA GLN A 255 11.15 58.50 26.58
C GLN A 255 10.53 59.01 27.88
N HIS A 256 10.01 58.12 28.72
CA HIS A 256 9.41 58.48 30.00
C HIS A 256 10.41 58.68 31.15
N ARG A 257 11.73 58.58 30.89
CA ARG A 257 12.82 58.76 31.87
C ARG A 257 12.66 57.90 33.13
N LEU A 258 12.16 56.68 32.97
CA LEU A 258 11.95 55.76 34.11
C LEU A 258 13.26 55.10 34.58
N LEU A 259 14.34 55.22 33.79
CA LEU A 259 15.66 54.70 34.08
C LEU A 259 16.65 55.85 34.31
N GLN A 260 17.54 55.70 35.30
CA GLN A 260 18.64 56.65 35.53
C GLN A 260 19.65 56.57 34.38
N THR A 261 19.61 57.54 33.46
CA THR A 261 20.65 57.73 32.45
C THR A 261 21.83 58.50 33.05
N TYR A 262 23.02 57.90 33.07
CA TYR A 262 24.26 58.62 33.31
C TYR A 262 24.89 59.01 31.97
N SER A 263 25.18 60.30 31.79
CA SER A 263 25.99 60.76 30.67
C SER A 263 27.45 60.44 30.97
N VAL A 264 28.05 59.52 30.21
CA VAL A 264 29.50 59.39 30.18
C VAL A 264 30.02 60.58 29.36
N LEU A 265 30.53 61.60 30.05
CA LEU A 265 31.39 62.61 29.44
C LEU A 265 32.72 61.90 29.12
N ASP A 266 33.02 61.75 27.84
CA ASP A 266 34.32 61.29 27.39
C ASP A 266 35.30 62.44 27.63
N ASP A 267 35.93 62.43 28.81
CA ASP A 267 36.81 63.49 29.30
C ASP A 267 38.19 63.37 28.63
N ALA A 268 38.21 63.55 27.31
CA ALA A 268 39.41 63.59 26.49
C ALA A 268 40.09 64.97 26.58
N SER A 269 40.43 65.45 27.80
CA SER A 269 41.24 66.67 27.95
C SER A 269 41.93 66.85 29.31
N ILE A 270 42.58 65.83 29.88
CA ILE A 270 43.45 66.06 31.05
C ILE A 270 44.76 65.27 30.96
N LEU A 271 45.58 65.53 29.92
CA LEU A 271 47.05 65.35 30.00
C LEU A 271 47.75 66.37 29.10
N THR A 272 47.41 67.66 29.24
CA THR A 272 48.26 68.72 28.67
C THR A 272 48.28 69.93 29.59
N LYS A 273 49.25 69.94 30.50
CA LYS A 273 49.97 71.09 31.10
C LYS A 273 50.77 70.57 32.28
N GLN A 274 52.01 70.94 32.55
CA GLN A 274 53.06 71.66 31.82
C GLN A 274 54.24 71.73 32.81
N HIS A 275 55.48 71.67 32.29
CA HIS A 275 56.75 72.19 32.84
C HIS A 275 57.18 71.75 34.26
N THR A 276 58.45 71.40 34.52
CA THR A 276 59.70 72.05 34.10
C THR A 276 60.85 71.09 34.39
#